data_AF-A0A1X2FGZ6-F1
#
_entry.id   AF-A0A1X2FGZ6-F1
#
_cell.length_a   1.000
_cell.length_b   1.000
_cell.length_c   1.000
_cell.angle_alpha   90.00
_cell.angle_beta   90.00
_cell.angle_gamma   90.00
#
_symmetry.space_group_name_H-M   'P 1'
#
loop_
_entity.id
_entity.type
_entity.pdbx_description
1 polymer ?
#
loop_
_entity_poly.entity_id
_entity_poly.type
_entity_poly.pdbx_seq_one_letter_code
_entity_poly.pdbx_strand_id
1 'polypeptide(L)'
;MTSTEQERRGSAQSPRREHPATSAAGRDGWIDLVAAIVRGTPALPGALCRGQADLFDAQWSSTASAAAELCHMCPDLAPCRQWAATERNLHGVIAGRREVN
;
A
#
# COMPACT_ATOMS: atom_id res chain seq x y z
N MET A 1 -9.19 -26.81 65.46
CA MET A 1 -9.43 -28.00 64.62
C MET A 1 -10.79 -27.81 63.95
N THR A 2 -10.87 -26.84 63.03
CA THR A 2 -10.94 -27.01 61.56
C THR A 2 -12.29 -27.57 61.10
N SER A 3 -13.28 -26.68 60.99
CA SER A 3 -14.56 -26.94 60.33
C SER A 3 -14.75 -25.87 59.24
N THR A 4 -14.03 -26.05 58.14
CA THR A 4 -14.14 -25.25 56.91
C THR A 4 -13.94 -26.20 55.74
N GLU A 5 -14.87 -27.15 55.59
CA GLU A 5 -14.92 -28.08 54.46
C GLU A 5 -16.30 -27.98 53.79
N GLN A 6 -16.55 -26.88 53.09
CA GLN A 6 -17.73 -26.82 52.21
C GLN A 6 -17.57 -25.88 51.02
N GLU A 7 -16.38 -25.87 50.41
CA GLU A 7 -16.14 -25.27 49.10
C GLU A 7 -16.33 -26.32 47.97
N ARG A 8 -17.38 -27.13 48.09
CA ARG A 8 -17.84 -28.06 47.04
C ARG A 8 -19.05 -27.50 46.31
N ARG A 9 -18.85 -26.49 45.46
CA ARG A 9 -19.64 -26.33 44.23
C ARG A 9 -18.68 -25.94 43.12
N GLY A 10 -18.09 -26.97 42.52
CA GLY A 10 -17.27 -26.82 41.32
C GLY A 10 -18.06 -26.07 40.26
N SER A 11 -17.63 -24.85 39.97
CA SER A 11 -17.86 -24.25 38.66
C SER A 11 -17.16 -25.16 37.66
N ALA A 12 -17.94 -25.98 36.97
CA ALA A 12 -17.49 -26.64 35.75
C ALA A 12 -17.11 -25.54 34.77
N GLN A 13 -15.83 -25.18 34.74
CA GLN A 13 -15.26 -24.32 33.72
C GLN A 13 -15.32 -25.12 32.41
N SER A 14 -16.30 -24.77 31.58
CA SER A 14 -16.36 -25.19 30.19
C SER A 14 -14.99 -24.97 29.56
N PRO A 15 -14.39 -25.94 28.85
CA PRO A 15 -13.15 -25.71 28.15
C PRO A 15 -13.40 -24.58 27.15
N ARG A 16 -12.69 -23.47 27.35
CA ARG A 16 -12.68 -22.35 26.43
C ARG A 16 -12.22 -22.94 25.10
N ARG A 17 -13.10 -23.00 24.09
CA ARG A 17 -12.68 -23.41 22.75
C ARG A 17 -11.63 -22.41 22.30
N GLU A 18 -10.38 -22.85 22.32
CA GLU A 18 -9.26 -22.09 21.80
C GLU A 18 -9.52 -21.96 20.30
N HIS A 19 -9.92 -20.77 19.86
CA HIS A 19 -9.92 -20.48 18.44
C HIS A 19 -8.46 -20.60 17.97
N PRO A 20 -8.15 -21.46 16.99
CA PRO A 20 -6.80 -21.55 16.48
C PRO A 20 -6.38 -20.16 16.05
N ALA A 21 -5.25 -19.69 16.57
CA ALA A 21 -4.64 -18.46 16.12
C ALA A 21 -4.55 -18.53 14.60
N THR A 22 -5.29 -17.67 13.91
CA THR A 22 -5.12 -17.41 12.49
C THR A 22 -3.62 -17.20 12.30
N SER A 23 -2.95 -18.19 11.68
CA SER A 23 -1.52 -18.41 11.86
C SER A 23 -0.73 -17.16 11.47
N ALA A 24 0.33 -16.85 12.23
CA ALA A 24 1.29 -15.80 11.88
C ALA A 24 1.75 -15.91 10.42
N ALA A 25 1.87 -17.14 9.90
CA ALA A 25 2.13 -17.47 8.50
C ALA A 25 1.23 -16.74 7.47
N GLY A 26 -0.04 -16.48 7.79
CA GLY A 26 -0.94 -15.73 6.92
C GLY A 26 -0.71 -14.21 6.95
N ARG A 27 -0.22 -13.67 8.07
CA ARG A 27 0.18 -12.27 8.19
C ARG A 27 1.53 -12.01 7.53
N ASP A 28 2.47 -12.92 7.70
CA ASP A 28 3.82 -12.78 7.14
C ASP A 28 3.78 -12.91 5.60
N GLY A 29 2.94 -13.82 5.08
CA GLY A 29 2.79 -14.02 3.63
C GLY A 29 2.25 -12.82 2.86
N TRP A 30 1.32 -12.02 3.42
CA TRP A 30 0.85 -10.81 2.72
C TRP A 30 1.86 -9.67 2.80
N ILE A 31 2.61 -9.55 3.91
CA ILE A 31 3.69 -8.55 4.05
C ILE A 31 4.76 -8.83 3.00
N ASP A 32 5.15 -10.09 2.83
CA ASP A 32 6.13 -10.50 1.83
C ASP A 32 5.67 -10.19 0.40
N LEU A 33 4.38 -10.40 0.10
CA LEU A 33 3.78 -10.03 -1.17
C LEU A 33 3.82 -8.52 -1.41
N VAL A 34 3.40 -7.71 -0.42
CA VAL A 34 3.43 -6.25 -0.54
C VAL A 34 4.86 -5.76 -0.69
N ALA A 35 5.80 -6.28 0.10
CA ALA A 35 7.22 -5.98 -0.03
C ALA A 35 7.75 -6.32 -1.43
N ALA A 36 7.30 -7.44 -2.02
CA ALA A 36 7.66 -7.81 -3.40
C ALA A 36 7.14 -6.82 -4.44
N ILE A 37 5.92 -6.33 -4.27
CA ILE A 37 5.30 -5.36 -5.18
C ILE A 37 6.00 -4.00 -5.08
N VAL A 38 6.23 -3.48 -3.86
CA VAL A 38 6.76 -2.12 -3.68
C VAL A 38 8.27 -1.99 -3.87
N ARG A 39 9.02 -3.11 -3.91
CA ARG A 39 10.50 -3.11 -4.04
C ARG A 39 11.01 -2.35 -5.28
N GLY A 40 10.23 -2.31 -6.37
CA GLY A 40 10.59 -1.59 -7.60
C GLY A 40 10.07 -0.16 -7.67
N THR A 41 9.28 0.28 -6.69
CA THR A 41 8.63 1.60 -6.71
C THR A 41 9.54 2.66 -6.08
N PRO A 42 9.83 3.77 -6.77
CA PRO A 42 10.69 4.81 -6.24
C PRO A 42 9.99 5.55 -5.11
N ALA A 43 10.75 5.93 -4.08
CA ALA A 43 10.30 6.95 -3.15
C ALA A 43 10.37 8.32 -3.83
N LEU A 44 9.22 8.98 -4.00
CA LEU A 44 9.12 10.31 -4.60
C LEU A 44 8.47 11.29 -3.60
N PRO A 45 9.17 11.68 -2.52
CA PRO A 45 8.63 12.49 -1.42
C PRO A 45 8.15 13.90 -1.85
N GLY A 46 8.78 14.51 -2.85
CA GLY A 46 8.47 15.82 -3.43
C GLY A 46 7.63 15.77 -4.72
N ALA A 47 7.05 14.61 -5.07
CA ALA A 47 6.22 14.47 -6.25
C ALA A 47 4.99 15.40 -6.23
N LEU A 48 4.92 16.33 -7.18
CA LEU A 48 3.79 17.26 -7.33
C LEU A 48 2.50 16.57 -7.77
N CYS A 49 2.58 15.35 -8.34
CA CYS A 49 1.41 14.56 -8.70
C CYS A 49 0.68 13.93 -7.49
N ARG A 50 1.30 13.93 -6.30
CA ARG A 50 0.70 13.33 -5.11
C ARG A 50 -0.62 14.03 -4.76
N GLY A 51 -1.69 13.24 -4.68
CA GLY A 51 -3.03 13.75 -4.36
C GLY A 51 -3.77 14.40 -5.54
N GLN A 52 -3.24 14.31 -6.76
CA GLN A 52 -3.84 14.92 -7.96
C GLN A 52 -4.13 13.88 -9.07
N ALA A 53 -4.61 12.68 -8.70
CA ALA A 53 -4.86 11.60 -9.66
C ALA A 53 -5.77 12.05 -10.82
N ASP A 54 -6.84 12.81 -10.55
CA ASP A 54 -7.76 13.30 -11.58
C ASP A 54 -7.07 14.16 -12.67
N LEU A 55 -5.99 14.87 -12.32
CA LEU A 55 -5.20 15.67 -13.25
C LEU A 55 -4.24 14.80 -14.06
N PHE A 56 -3.55 13.87 -13.39
CA PHE A 56 -2.48 13.06 -13.99
C PHE A 56 -3.00 11.83 -14.76
N ASP A 57 -4.20 11.35 -14.44
CA ASP A 57 -4.88 10.24 -15.15
C ASP A 57 -5.92 10.77 -16.17
N ALA A 58 -5.87 12.06 -16.49
CA ALA A 58 -6.86 12.70 -17.34
C ALA A 58 -6.85 12.16 -18.78
N GLN A 59 -8.04 11.86 -19.29
CA GLN A 59 -8.23 11.38 -20.66
C GLN A 59 -8.13 12.49 -21.71
N TRP A 60 -8.42 13.74 -21.31
CA TRP A 60 -8.49 14.89 -22.20
C TRP A 60 -7.09 15.46 -22.46
N SER A 61 -6.78 15.77 -23.73
CA SER A 61 -5.45 16.24 -24.13
C SER A 61 -5.04 17.55 -23.44
N SER A 62 -5.96 18.50 -23.29
CA SER A 62 -5.70 19.78 -22.61
C SER A 62 -5.30 19.59 -21.14
N THR A 63 -6.00 18.70 -20.43
CA THR A 63 -5.71 18.38 -19.02
C THR A 63 -4.38 17.63 -18.89
N ALA A 64 -4.09 16.68 -19.79
CA ALA A 64 -2.82 15.99 -19.84
C ALA A 64 -1.64 16.93 -20.12
N SER A 65 -1.82 17.96 -20.96
CA SER A 65 -0.79 18.98 -21.18
C SER A 65 -0.49 19.77 -19.90
N ALA A 66 -1.52 20.21 -19.17
CA ALA A 66 -1.35 20.92 -17.90
C ALA A 66 -0.65 20.03 -16.85
N ALA A 67 -0.99 18.75 -16.78
CA ALA A 67 -0.31 17.79 -15.92
C ALA A 67 1.17 17.60 -16.31
N ALA A 68 1.49 17.60 -17.61
CA ALA A 68 2.87 17.46 -18.09
C ALA A 68 3.71 18.68 -17.74
N GLU A 69 3.16 19.90 -17.89
CA GLU A 69 3.81 21.14 -17.45
C GLU A 69 4.11 21.12 -15.95
N LEU A 70 3.14 20.71 -15.13
CA LEU A 70 3.35 20.54 -13.70
C LEU A 70 4.42 19.49 -13.40
N CYS A 71 4.42 18.37 -14.12
CA CYS A 71 5.42 17.32 -14.00
C CYS A 71 6.84 17.82 -14.32
N HIS A 72 6.99 18.72 -15.30
CA HIS A 72 8.27 19.31 -15.66
C HIS A 72 8.87 20.22 -14.57
N MET A 73 8.04 20.75 -13.68
CA MET A 73 8.47 21.53 -12.51
C MET A 73 8.69 20.67 -11.26
N CYS A 74 8.46 19.36 -11.34
CA CYS A 74 8.52 18.46 -10.20
C CYS A 74 9.95 18.27 -9.68
N PRO A 75 10.22 18.47 -8.36
CA PRO A 75 11.53 18.19 -7.76
C PRO A 75 12.02 16.76 -7.99
N ASP A 76 11.08 15.80 -8.04
CA ASP A 76 11.36 14.38 -8.19
C ASP A 76 11.31 13.89 -9.65
N LEU A 77 11.37 14.80 -10.63
CA LEU A 77 11.29 14.43 -12.05
C LEU A 77 12.41 13.48 -12.48
N ALA A 78 13.64 13.70 -12.01
CA ALA A 78 14.79 12.86 -12.36
C ALA A 78 14.62 11.40 -11.87
N PRO A 79 14.36 11.11 -10.59
CA PRO A 79 14.11 9.73 -10.13
C PRO A 79 12.83 9.14 -10.74
N CYS A 80 11.79 9.95 -10.98
CA CYS A 80 10.57 9.50 -11.68
C CYS A 80 10.88 9.01 -13.11
N ARG A 81 11.71 9.73 -13.87
CA ARG A 81 12.16 9.33 -15.21
C ARG A 81 12.96 8.03 -15.20
N GLN A 82 13.85 7.88 -14.23
CA GLN A 82 14.67 6.67 -14.11
C GLN A 82 13.79 5.43 -13.86
N TRP A 83 12.82 5.54 -12.95
CA TRP A 83 11.86 4.47 -12.72
C TRP A 83 10.97 4.21 -13.93
N ALA A 84 10.38 5.25 -14.52
CA ALA A 84 9.47 5.13 -15.66
C ALA A 84 10.13 4.43 -16.86
N ALA A 85 11.44 4.60 -17.05
CA ALA A 85 12.19 3.90 -18.10
C ALA A 85 12.26 2.37 -17.92
N THR A 86 11.97 1.86 -16.72
CA THR A 86 11.96 0.41 -16.41
C THR A 86 10.57 -0.21 -16.50
N GLU A 87 9.52 0.62 -16.52
CA GLU A 87 8.13 0.20 -16.53
C GLU A 87 7.61 -0.01 -17.94
N ARG A 88 6.68 -0.96 -18.09
CA ARG A 88 6.12 -1.32 -19.42
C ARG A 88 4.68 -0.89 -19.62
N ASN A 89 3.92 -0.67 -18.55
CA ASN A 89 2.47 -0.42 -18.60
C ASN A 89 2.14 0.88 -17.89
N LEU A 90 2.59 1.99 -18.48
CA LEU A 90 2.33 3.33 -17.97
C LEU A 90 1.09 3.91 -18.66
N HIS A 91 0.25 4.57 -17.87
CA HIS A 91 -0.93 5.28 -18.35
C HIS A 91 -1.00 6.65 -17.66
N GLY A 92 -1.59 7.63 -18.34
CA GLY A 92 -1.70 8.99 -17.82
C GLY A 92 -0.44 9.80 -18.10
N VAL A 93 -0.13 10.77 -17.24
CA VAL A 93 1.05 11.63 -17.38
C VAL A 93 2.12 11.20 -16.39
N ILE A 94 3.20 10.63 -16.91
CA ILE A 94 4.30 10.09 -16.11
C ILE A 94 5.62 10.62 -16.68
N ALA A 95 6.55 11.00 -15.81
CA ALA A 95 7.88 11.47 -16.21
C ALA A 95 7.91 12.66 -17.20
N GLY A 96 6.84 13.46 -17.22
CA GLY A 96 6.67 14.62 -18.10
C GLY A 96 6.11 14.27 -19.48
N ARG A 97 5.56 13.07 -19.66
CA ARG A 97 5.00 12.62 -20.94
C ARG A 97 3.64 11.98 -20.72
N ARG A 98 2.79 12.10 -21.75
CA ARG A 98 1.55 11.33 -21.80
C ARG A 98 1.86 9.91 -22.26
N GLU A 99 1.56 8.94 -21.43
CA GLU A 99 1.71 7.51 -21.68
C GLU A 99 0.32 6.94 -22.02
N VAL A 100 0.23 6.31 -23.20
CA VAL A 100 -1.00 5.74 -23.77
C VAL A 100 -0.71 4.29 -24.19
N ASN A 101 -0.41 3.45 -23.21
CA ASN A 101 -0.28 2.01 -23.47
C ASN A 101 -1.63 1.40 -23.86
#